data_AF-A0A4U8VDH3-F1
#
_entry.id   AF-A0A4U8VDH3-F1
#
_cell.length_a   1.000
_cell.length_b   1.000
_cell.length_c   1.000
_cell.angle_alpha   90.00
_cell.angle_beta   90.00
_cell.angle_gamma   90.00
#
_symmetry.space_group_name_H-M   'P 1'
#
loop_
_entity.id
_entity.type
_entity.pdbx_description
1 polymer ?
#
loop_
_entity_poly.entity_id
_entity_poly.type
_entity_poly.pdbx_seq_one_letter_code
_entity_poly.pdbx_strand_id
1 'polypeptide(L)'
;MRRWVALTLMAGVVAVAQDPAHAQDVRDAQQARLALWVTSPIGASNAAHCNMPATIPQGPPDLTEDDVLAWQPATATWAVDVTRLDVHVRRPVDHCFVLALDGRRVHGVILAPQSARLIRFPTLLADARRGGLVLRLNASHDGQAFPLGQEWLDAILQSRTAP
;
A
#
# COMPACT_ATOMS: atom_id res chain seq x y z
N MET A 1 -37.01 42.04 -44.25
CA MET A 1 -35.87 41.14 -44.56
C MET A 1 -34.66 41.54 -43.73
N ARG A 2 -34.27 40.75 -42.73
CA ARG A 2 -32.89 40.57 -42.25
C ARG A 2 -32.88 39.44 -41.22
N ARG A 3 -32.17 38.37 -41.58
CA ARG A 3 -31.93 37.16 -40.80
C ARG A 3 -30.89 37.44 -39.73
N TRP A 4 -31.06 36.84 -38.55
CA TRP A 4 -29.97 36.51 -37.64
C TRP A 4 -30.14 35.05 -37.26
N VAL A 5 -29.17 34.23 -37.65
CA VAL A 5 -29.03 32.82 -37.26
C VAL A 5 -28.13 32.83 -36.03
N ALA A 6 -28.66 32.45 -34.87
CA ALA A 6 -27.87 32.19 -33.69
C ALA A 6 -27.23 30.80 -33.86
N LEU A 7 -25.91 30.79 -34.08
CA LEU A 7 -25.10 29.58 -34.11
C LEU A 7 -24.71 29.25 -32.67
N THR A 8 -25.48 28.38 -32.01
CA THR A 8 -25.11 27.87 -30.68
C THR A 8 -24.08 26.76 -30.85
N LEU A 9 -22.83 27.04 -30.50
CA LEU A 9 -21.81 26.02 -30.27
C LEU A 9 -22.23 25.15 -29.09
N MET A 10 -22.59 23.89 -29.32
CA MET A 10 -22.64 22.89 -28.26
C MET A 10 -21.21 22.40 -27.99
N ALA A 11 -20.68 22.80 -26.85
CA ALA A 11 -19.47 22.23 -26.27
C ALA A 11 -19.69 20.73 -26.05
N GLY A 12 -18.87 19.90 -26.70
CA GLY A 12 -18.81 18.48 -26.44
C GLY A 12 -18.29 18.25 -25.02
N VAL A 13 -19.21 17.91 -24.10
CA VAL A 13 -18.82 17.27 -22.85
C VAL A 13 -18.56 15.81 -23.20
N VAL A 14 -17.30 15.47 -23.44
CA VAL A 14 -16.87 14.07 -23.37
C VAL A 14 -16.93 13.71 -21.88
N ALA A 15 -18.09 13.21 -21.44
CA ALA A 15 -18.17 12.47 -20.20
C ALA A 15 -17.29 11.24 -20.38
N VAL A 16 -16.07 11.29 -19.85
CA VAL A 16 -15.28 10.08 -19.65
C VAL A 16 -16.10 9.25 -18.68
N ALA A 17 -16.80 8.25 -19.20
CA ALA A 17 -17.46 7.25 -18.39
C ALA A 17 -16.35 6.60 -17.55
N GLN A 18 -16.22 7.04 -16.30
CA GLN A 18 -15.44 6.33 -15.31
C GLN A 18 -16.10 4.95 -15.20
N ASP A 19 -15.36 3.92 -15.58
CA ASP A 19 -15.83 2.55 -15.52
C ASP A 19 -16.39 2.29 -14.11
N PRO A 20 -17.67 1.91 -13.97
CA PRO A 20 -18.28 1.70 -12.66
C PRO A 20 -17.51 0.67 -11.81
N ALA A 21 -16.76 -0.24 -12.44
CA ALA A 21 -15.83 -1.13 -11.75
C ALA A 21 -14.71 -0.36 -11.05
N HIS A 22 -14.05 0.58 -11.74
CA HIS A 22 -13.02 1.43 -11.12
C HIS A 22 -13.58 2.36 -10.03
N ALA A 23 -14.81 2.85 -10.18
CA ALA A 23 -15.43 3.70 -9.15
C ALA A 23 -15.75 2.90 -7.88
N GLN A 24 -16.08 1.61 -8.02
CA GLN A 24 -16.32 0.70 -6.90
C GLN A 24 -14.98 0.29 -6.24
N ASP A 25 -13.97 -0.07 -7.03
CA ASP A 25 -12.62 -0.40 -6.54
C ASP A 25 -12.03 0.75 -5.70
N VAL A 26 -12.22 2.01 -6.11
CA VAL A 26 -11.76 3.18 -5.37
C VAL A 26 -12.53 3.37 -4.05
N ARG A 27 -13.83 3.07 -4.01
CA ARG A 27 -14.63 3.16 -2.76
C ARG A 27 -14.27 2.04 -1.80
N ASP A 28 -14.09 0.84 -2.30
CA ASP A 28 -13.72 -0.33 -1.50
C ASP A 28 -12.30 -0.15 -0.95
N ALA A 29 -11.38 0.36 -1.78
CA ALA A 29 -10.05 0.80 -1.37
C ALA A 29 -10.06 1.90 -0.28
N GLN A 30 -11.05 2.80 -0.29
CA GLN A 30 -11.22 3.83 0.75
C GLN A 30 -11.84 3.30 2.04
N GLN A 31 -12.50 2.14 1.99
CA GLN A 31 -13.07 1.44 3.15
C GLN A 31 -12.17 0.32 3.70
N ALA A 32 -11.11 -0.02 2.97
CA ALA A 32 -10.12 -1.01 3.35
C ALA A 32 -9.58 -0.74 4.75
N ARG A 33 -9.66 -1.77 5.60
CA ARG A 33 -9.13 -1.74 6.96
C ARG A 33 -7.62 -1.86 6.95
N LEU A 34 -7.03 -2.49 5.94
CA LEU A 34 -5.61 -2.50 5.64
C LEU A 34 -5.38 -1.93 4.25
N ALA A 35 -4.63 -0.83 4.15
CA ALA A 35 -4.28 -0.24 2.86
C ALA A 35 -2.81 0.15 2.84
N LEU A 36 -2.06 -0.35 1.86
CA LEU A 36 -0.64 -0.08 1.68
C LEU A 36 -0.42 0.72 0.39
N TRP A 37 0.34 1.81 0.51
CA TRP A 37 0.89 2.55 -0.62
C TRP A 37 2.41 2.43 -0.62
N VAL A 38 2.98 1.95 -1.72
CA VAL A 38 4.40 1.97 -2.04
C VAL A 38 4.67 3.29 -2.76
N THR A 39 5.49 4.13 -2.15
CA THR A 39 5.63 5.53 -2.58
C THR A 39 6.97 5.78 -3.27
N SER A 40 7.77 6.73 -2.77
CA SER A 40 9.00 7.14 -3.41
C SER A 40 10.12 6.12 -3.20
N PRO A 41 11.00 5.89 -4.19
CA PRO A 41 12.21 5.11 -3.98
C PRO A 41 13.16 5.83 -3.03
N ILE A 42 13.87 5.09 -2.17
CA ILE A 42 14.84 5.69 -1.24
C ILE A 42 16.18 5.99 -1.91
N GLY A 43 16.49 5.31 -3.03
CA GLY A 43 17.73 5.42 -3.77
C GLY A 43 18.98 5.20 -2.89
N ALA A 44 19.98 6.06 -3.07
CA ALA A 44 21.23 6.03 -2.29
C ALA A 44 21.11 6.71 -0.92
N SER A 45 19.94 7.24 -0.54
CA SER A 45 19.78 7.96 0.74
C SER A 45 19.76 7.00 1.94
N ASN A 46 19.81 7.56 3.15
CA ASN A 46 19.62 6.83 4.41
C ASN A 46 18.13 6.58 4.75
N ALA A 47 17.21 6.81 3.82
CA ALA A 47 15.76 6.68 3.98
C ALA A 47 15.13 7.61 5.04
N ALA A 48 15.84 8.59 5.58
CA ALA A 48 15.30 9.48 6.61
C ALA A 48 14.03 10.23 6.16
N HIS A 49 13.91 10.53 4.86
CA HIS A 49 12.73 11.15 4.28
C HIS A 49 11.47 10.26 4.36
N CYS A 50 11.62 8.94 4.50
CA CYS A 50 10.51 8.02 4.71
C CYS A 50 9.91 8.09 6.12
N ASN A 51 10.60 8.71 7.09
CA ASN A 51 10.12 8.85 8.47
C ASN A 51 9.32 10.14 8.72
N MET A 52 9.08 10.93 7.68
CA MET A 52 8.27 12.15 7.79
C MET A 52 6.78 11.80 7.70
N PRO A 53 5.90 12.43 8.49
CA PRO A 53 4.46 12.24 8.36
C PRO A 53 4.02 12.51 6.92
N ALA A 54 3.67 11.45 6.20
CA ALA A 54 3.18 11.55 4.84
C ALA A 54 1.65 11.71 4.84
N THR A 55 1.14 12.57 3.97
CA THR A 55 -0.28 12.53 3.60
C THR A 55 -0.58 11.21 2.90
N ILE A 56 -1.77 10.65 3.14
CA ILE A 56 -2.23 9.50 2.35
C ILE A 56 -2.23 9.93 0.88
N PRO A 57 -1.60 9.15 -0.02
CA PRO A 57 -1.65 9.41 -1.45
C PRO A 57 -3.09 9.53 -1.94
N GLN A 58 -3.35 10.44 -2.89
CA GLN A 58 -4.70 10.69 -3.41
C GLN A 58 -5.19 9.62 -4.40
N GLY A 59 -4.44 8.51 -4.55
CA GLY A 59 -4.76 7.39 -5.44
C GLY A 59 -5.16 6.12 -4.66
N PRO A 60 -5.64 5.09 -5.37
CA PRO A 60 -5.93 3.80 -4.74
C PRO A 60 -4.65 3.23 -4.09
N PRO A 61 -4.79 2.41 -3.03
CA PRO A 61 -3.69 1.67 -2.45
C PRO A 61 -3.16 0.64 -3.44
N ASP A 62 -1.87 0.37 -3.34
CA ASP A 62 -1.17 -0.66 -4.09
C ASP A 62 -1.54 -2.07 -3.63
N LEU A 63 -1.99 -2.20 -2.38
CA LEU A 63 -2.39 -3.45 -1.75
C LEU A 63 -3.42 -3.21 -0.65
N THR A 64 -4.40 -4.10 -0.55
CA THR A 64 -5.43 -4.11 0.50
C THR A 64 -5.49 -5.43 1.26
N GLU A 65 -6.36 -5.57 2.26
CA GLU A 65 -6.60 -6.86 2.93
C GLU A 65 -7.09 -7.98 1.97
N ASP A 66 -7.70 -7.63 0.84
CA ASP A 66 -8.21 -8.61 -0.13
C ASP A 66 -7.12 -9.30 -0.95
N ASP A 67 -5.92 -8.73 -0.94
CA ASP A 67 -4.73 -9.32 -1.57
C ASP A 67 -3.96 -10.22 -0.60
N VAL A 68 -4.38 -10.27 0.68
CA VAL A 68 -3.75 -11.11 1.70
C VAL A 68 -4.27 -12.55 1.59
N LEU A 69 -3.35 -13.46 1.26
CA LEU A 69 -3.61 -14.89 1.16
C LEU A 69 -3.63 -15.56 2.54
N ALA A 70 -2.69 -15.19 3.40
CA ALA A 70 -2.51 -15.84 4.70
C ALA A 70 -1.93 -14.90 5.74
N TRP A 71 -2.43 -14.98 6.97
CA TRP A 71 -1.91 -14.34 8.17
C TRP A 71 -1.27 -15.37 9.11
N GLN A 72 -0.09 -15.06 9.65
CA GLN A 72 0.61 -15.86 10.64
C GLN A 72 0.87 -14.99 11.90
N PRO A 73 -0.01 -15.07 12.91
CA PRO A 73 0.07 -14.26 14.13
C PRO A 73 1.41 -14.44 14.87
N ALA A 74 1.90 -15.68 14.97
CA ALA A 74 3.09 -16.01 15.75
C ALA A 74 4.36 -15.27 15.31
N THR A 75 4.45 -14.91 14.03
CA THR A 75 5.57 -14.19 13.43
C THR A 75 5.21 -12.77 13.00
N ALA A 76 3.95 -12.37 13.22
CA ALA A 76 3.35 -11.15 12.70
C ALA A 76 3.58 -10.94 11.19
N THR A 77 3.50 -12.02 10.40
CA THR A 77 3.73 -11.98 8.95
C THR A 77 2.47 -12.25 8.16
N TRP A 78 2.26 -11.53 7.06
CA TRP A 78 1.19 -11.81 6.11
C TRP A 78 1.75 -12.10 4.71
N ALA A 79 1.20 -13.11 4.04
CA ALA A 79 1.54 -13.49 2.67
C ALA A 79 0.51 -12.88 1.72
N VAL A 80 0.98 -12.36 0.58
CA VAL A 80 0.14 -11.63 -0.38
C VAL A 80 0.18 -12.28 -1.76
N ASP A 81 -0.93 -12.19 -2.48
CA ASP A 81 -1.05 -12.68 -3.86
C ASP A 81 -0.44 -11.69 -4.85
N VAL A 82 0.83 -11.89 -5.18
CA VAL A 82 1.54 -11.02 -6.11
C VAL A 82 1.02 -11.06 -7.54
N THR A 83 0.17 -12.03 -7.90
CA THR A 83 -0.37 -12.14 -9.26
C THR A 83 -1.36 -11.02 -9.58
N ARG A 84 -2.03 -10.50 -8.55
CA ARG A 84 -2.99 -9.40 -8.61
C ARG A 84 -2.35 -8.02 -8.48
N LEU A 85 -1.07 -7.96 -8.12
CA LEU A 85 -0.35 -6.71 -7.86
C LEU A 85 0.35 -6.16 -9.10
N ASP A 86 0.45 -4.83 -9.15
CA ASP A 86 1.25 -4.11 -10.14
C ASP A 86 2.74 -4.42 -10.02
N VAL A 87 3.48 -4.24 -11.12
CA VAL A 87 4.89 -4.66 -11.24
C VAL A 87 5.79 -4.00 -10.20
N HIS A 88 5.58 -2.72 -9.87
CA HIS A 88 6.39 -2.02 -8.86
C HIS A 88 6.15 -2.57 -7.45
N VAL A 89 4.93 -3.02 -7.17
CA VAL A 89 4.53 -3.59 -5.86
C VAL A 89 5.07 -5.00 -5.67
N ARG A 90 5.29 -5.75 -6.76
CA ARG A 90 5.90 -7.11 -6.70
C ARG A 90 7.33 -7.11 -6.16
N ARG A 91 8.03 -5.97 -6.23
CA ARG A 91 9.39 -5.78 -5.72
C ARG A 91 9.50 -4.45 -4.98
N PRO A 92 8.84 -4.31 -3.82
CA PRO A 92 8.65 -3.02 -3.17
C PRO A 92 9.87 -2.58 -2.34
N VAL A 93 10.91 -3.41 -2.26
CA VAL A 93 12.14 -3.12 -1.51
C VAL A 93 12.78 -1.81 -1.98
N ASP A 94 13.41 -1.09 -1.04
CA ASP A 94 14.06 0.21 -1.26
C ASP A 94 13.08 1.33 -1.65
N HIS A 95 11.84 1.27 -1.15
CA HIS A 95 10.84 2.33 -1.27
C HIS A 95 10.36 2.79 0.10
N CYS A 96 9.82 4.01 0.19
CA CYS A 96 9.02 4.42 1.31
C CYS A 96 7.61 3.80 1.22
N PHE A 97 6.94 3.65 2.36
CA PHE A 97 5.55 3.21 2.40
C PHE A 97 4.68 4.11 3.28
N VAL A 98 3.39 4.07 2.99
CA VAL A 98 2.31 4.48 3.91
C VAL A 98 1.40 3.26 4.10
N LEU A 99 1.13 2.89 5.34
CA LEU A 99 0.24 1.80 5.70
C LEU A 99 -0.87 2.36 6.60
N ALA A 100 -2.12 2.16 6.19
CA ALA A 100 -3.28 2.39 7.01
C ALA A 100 -3.76 1.06 7.61
N LEU A 101 -4.02 1.04 8.91
CA LEU A 101 -4.59 -0.09 9.67
C LEU A 101 -5.73 0.45 10.55
N ASP A 102 -6.99 0.17 10.20
CA ASP A 102 -8.19 0.70 10.88
C ASP A 102 -8.10 2.22 11.14
N GLY A 103 -7.69 2.98 10.11
CA GLY A 103 -7.53 4.44 10.16
C GLY A 103 -6.25 4.93 10.87
N ARG A 104 -5.48 4.05 11.51
CA ARG A 104 -4.13 4.37 12.02
C ARG A 104 -3.15 4.37 10.88
N ARG A 105 -2.22 5.33 10.88
CA ARG A 105 -1.22 5.47 9.82
C ARG A 105 0.17 5.15 10.35
N VAL A 106 0.89 4.34 9.60
CA VAL A 106 2.30 4.05 9.79
C VAL A 106 3.01 4.37 8.49
N HIS A 107 4.11 5.09 8.56
CA HIS A 107 4.96 5.39 7.41
C HIS A 107 6.39 4.96 7.73
N GLY A 108 7.13 4.61 6.69
CA GLY A 108 8.47 4.09 6.88
C GLY A 108 9.09 3.60 5.60
N VAL A 109 10.04 2.69 5.72
CA VAL A 109 10.78 2.13 4.58
C VAL A 109 10.51 0.65 4.41
N ILE A 110 10.46 0.20 3.16
CA ILE A 110 10.34 -1.20 2.80
C ILE A 110 11.74 -1.76 2.54
N LEU A 111 12.14 -2.79 3.28
CA LEU A 111 13.46 -3.40 3.17
C LEU A 111 13.37 -4.92 3.00
N ALA A 112 14.38 -5.51 2.37
CA ALA A 112 14.59 -6.94 2.45
C ALA A 112 15.01 -7.32 3.89
N PRO A 113 14.60 -8.49 4.42
CA PRO A 113 14.99 -8.95 5.76
C PRO A 113 16.51 -8.96 6.00
N GLN A 114 17.29 -9.24 4.97
CA GLN A 114 18.76 -9.27 4.99
C GLN A 114 19.44 -7.93 4.68
N SER A 115 18.68 -6.84 4.60
CA SER A 115 19.26 -5.51 4.33
C SER A 115 20.25 -5.12 5.42
N ALA A 116 21.42 -4.61 5.01
CA ALA A 116 22.45 -4.10 5.92
C ALA A 116 22.16 -2.67 6.42
N ARG A 117 21.10 -2.02 5.91
CA ARG A 117 20.70 -0.68 6.38
C ARG A 117 20.22 -0.78 7.82
N LEU A 118 20.63 0.14 8.68
CA LEU A 118 20.13 0.22 10.05
C LEU A 118 19.11 1.35 10.14
N ILE A 119 17.86 1.01 10.46
CA ILE A 119 16.72 1.93 10.47
C ILE A 119 16.08 1.93 11.85
N ARG A 120 15.87 3.11 12.44
CA ARG A 120 15.29 3.29 13.79
C ARG A 120 13.87 3.83 13.77
N PHE A 121 13.15 3.57 12.69
CA PHE A 121 11.77 3.96 12.48
C PHE A 121 11.03 2.80 11.77
N PRO A 122 9.69 2.87 11.66
CA PRO A 122 8.92 1.74 11.16
C PRO A 122 9.45 1.21 9.83
N THR A 123 9.58 -0.11 9.76
CA THR A 123 10.13 -0.80 8.59
C THR A 123 9.18 -1.92 8.21
N LEU A 124 8.80 -1.95 6.93
CA LEU A 124 8.06 -3.06 6.36
C LEU A 124 9.07 -4.02 5.72
N LEU A 125 9.27 -5.18 6.32
CA LEU A 125 10.14 -6.20 5.77
C LEU A 125 9.39 -6.95 4.67
N ALA A 126 9.99 -7.00 3.48
CA ALA A 126 9.45 -7.62 2.29
C ALA A 126 10.34 -8.78 1.84
N ASP A 127 9.86 -10.01 2.01
CA ASP A 127 10.55 -11.23 1.60
C ASP A 127 9.85 -11.84 0.37
N ALA A 128 10.47 -11.70 -0.80
CA ALA A 128 10.00 -12.32 -2.02
C ALA A 128 10.53 -13.77 -2.11
N ARG A 129 9.73 -14.74 -1.67
CA ARG A 129 10.07 -16.18 -1.79
C ARG A 129 9.11 -16.91 -2.70
N ARG A 130 9.65 -17.75 -3.58
CA ARG A 130 8.91 -18.77 -4.36
C ARG A 130 7.67 -18.21 -5.09
N GLY A 131 7.75 -16.99 -5.62
CA GLY A 131 6.67 -16.36 -6.36
C GLY A 131 5.56 -15.74 -5.50
N GLY A 132 5.76 -15.61 -4.19
CA GLY A 132 4.91 -14.83 -3.29
C GLY A 132 5.71 -13.73 -2.59
N LEU A 133 4.99 -12.80 -1.96
CA LEU A 133 5.55 -11.73 -1.15
C LEU A 133 5.06 -11.90 0.29
N VAL A 134 5.99 -11.99 1.23
CA VAL A 134 5.70 -12.04 2.66
C VAL A 134 6.10 -10.72 3.28
N LEU A 135 5.18 -10.12 4.02
CA LEU A 135 5.34 -8.81 4.64
C LEU A 135 5.33 -8.95 6.16
N ARG A 136 6.13 -8.12 6.84
CA ARG A 136 6.12 -7.97 8.30
C ARG A 136 6.42 -6.53 8.68
N LEU A 137 5.58 -5.93 9.51
CA LEU A 137 5.80 -4.59 10.02
C LEU A 137 6.60 -4.64 11.32
N ASN A 138 7.73 -3.93 11.35
CA ASN A 138 8.57 -3.77 12.53
C ASN A 138 8.62 -2.30 12.97
N ALA A 139 8.86 -2.07 14.26
CA ALA A 139 9.13 -0.74 14.79
C ALA A 139 10.48 -0.16 14.32
N SER A 140 11.45 -1.04 14.05
CA SER A 140 12.80 -0.71 13.57
C SER A 140 13.43 -1.89 12.82
N HIS A 141 14.55 -1.61 12.16
CA HIS A 141 15.45 -2.59 11.55
C HIS A 141 16.89 -2.26 11.94
N ASP A 142 17.21 -2.45 13.22
CA ASP A 142 18.50 -2.11 13.84
C ASP A 142 19.10 -3.26 14.68
N GLY A 143 18.69 -4.49 14.40
CA GLY A 143 19.20 -5.71 15.06
C GLY A 143 18.25 -6.30 16.11
N GLN A 144 17.16 -5.61 16.46
CA GLN A 144 16.05 -6.19 17.22
C GLN A 144 14.75 -6.07 16.44
N ALA A 145 14.14 -7.21 16.12
CA ALA A 145 12.88 -7.24 15.39
C ALA A 145 11.71 -7.19 16.38
N PHE A 146 11.23 -5.99 16.67
CA PHE A 146 9.97 -5.81 17.40
C PHE A 146 8.84 -5.65 16.39
N PRO A 147 7.93 -6.65 16.26
CA PRO A 147 6.76 -6.48 15.40
C PRO A 147 5.94 -5.31 15.92
N LEU A 148 5.44 -4.51 14.98
CA LEU A 148 4.60 -3.36 15.25
C LEU A 148 3.19 -3.65 14.71
N GLY A 149 2.17 -3.26 15.48
CA GLY A 149 0.78 -3.34 15.00
C GLY A 149 0.21 -4.76 14.89
N GLN A 150 0.81 -5.75 15.55
CA GLN A 150 0.32 -7.14 15.54
C GLN A 150 -1.13 -7.23 15.98
N GLU A 151 -1.52 -6.54 17.07
CA GLU A 151 -2.91 -6.52 17.55
C GLU A 151 -3.91 -6.00 16.50
N TRP A 152 -3.50 -5.03 15.68
CA TRP A 152 -4.35 -4.47 14.61
C TRP A 152 -4.42 -5.43 13.44
N LEU A 153 -3.29 -6.05 13.08
CA LEU A 153 -3.25 -7.07 12.03
C LEU A 153 -4.05 -8.32 12.41
N ASP A 154 -4.01 -8.74 13.68
CA ASP A 154 -4.85 -9.83 14.19
C ASP A 154 -6.33 -9.49 14.01
N ALA A 155 -6.76 -8.27 14.38
CA ALA A 155 -8.15 -7.83 14.25
C ALA A 155 -8.63 -7.68 12.79
N ILE A 156 -7.72 -7.38 11.86
CA ILE A 156 -8.06 -7.20 10.43
C ILE A 156 -8.00 -8.54 9.68
N LEU A 157 -6.98 -9.36 9.94
CA LEU A 157 -6.63 -10.52 9.14
C LEU A 157 -6.99 -11.87 9.79
N GLN A 158 -7.67 -11.89 10.94
CA GLN A 158 -8.08 -13.13 11.61
C GLN A 158 -8.77 -14.16 10.69
N SER A 159 -9.58 -13.70 9.72
CA SER A 159 -10.29 -14.57 8.76
C SER A 159 -9.37 -15.19 7.71
N ARG A 160 -8.12 -14.73 7.62
CA ARG A 160 -7.07 -15.20 6.71
C ARG A 160 -6.01 -16.03 7.43
N THR A 161 -6.22 -16.41 8.69
CA THR A 161 -5.22 -17.17 9.45
C THR A 161 -4.98 -18.53 8.77
N ALA A 162 -3.72 -18.83 8.45
CA ALA A 162 -3.38 -20.14 7.92
C ALA A 162 -3.67 -21.23 8.99
N PRO A 163 -4.17 -22.41 8.59
CA PRO A 163 -4.40 -23.52 9.51
C PRO A 163 -3.10 -24.03 10.16
#